data_AF-A0A2B1JZA0-F1
#
_entry.id   AF-A0A2B1JZA0-F1
#
_cell.length_a   1.000
_cell.length_b   1.000
_cell.length_c   1.000
_cell.angle_alpha   90.00
_cell.angle_beta   90.00
_cell.angle_gamma   90.00
#
_symmetry.space_group_name_H-M   'P 1'
#
loop_
_entity.id
_entity.type
_entity.pdbx_description
1 polymer ?
#
loop_
_entity_poly.entity_id
_entity_poly.type
_entity_poly.pdbx_seq_one_letter_code
_entity_poly.pdbx_strand_id
1 'polypeptide(L)'
;MPYASGIPSVLVSVLGGAANTGTVVGFGNSFAGIGLLGGNITLAPGSVLDFAFVAPRAGTITSLAGFFSATAAITLGTASTIQLQIFTAPPASNVFSPAGVPLVLSPALNVINIGTVASGIQVENISVGAGDKVLLFVSTNAAIVATVAGFVSAGITFD
;
A
#
# COMPACT_ATOMS: atom_id res chain seq x y z
N MET A 1 5.66 -12.98 3.91
CA MET A 1 4.39 -13.11 3.16
C MET A 1 4.42 -12.20 1.94
N PRO A 2 4.10 -12.72 0.74
CA PRO A 2 4.18 -11.97 -0.51
C PRO A 2 2.88 -11.20 -0.82
N TYR A 3 3.04 -10.08 -1.52
CA TYR A 3 1.98 -9.26 -2.09
C TYR A 3 2.31 -8.96 -3.54
N ALA A 4 1.30 -9.01 -4.40
CA ALA A 4 1.43 -8.68 -5.81
C ALA A 4 0.10 -8.12 -6.31
N SER A 5 0.14 -7.07 -7.14
CA SER A 5 -1.04 -6.33 -7.57
C SER A 5 -1.84 -7.00 -8.68
N GLY A 6 -1.22 -7.91 -9.45
CA GLY A 6 -1.82 -8.57 -10.61
C GLY A 6 -2.01 -7.63 -11.81
N ILE A 7 -2.83 -6.60 -11.61
CA ILE A 7 -3.05 -5.47 -12.51
C ILE A 7 -2.30 -4.22 -12.02
N PRO A 8 -2.16 -3.18 -12.84
CA PRO A 8 -1.61 -1.91 -12.39
C PRO A 8 -2.44 -1.31 -11.24
N SER A 9 -1.78 -0.99 -10.14
CA SER A 9 -2.33 -0.19 -9.05
C SER A 9 -2.52 1.25 -9.51
N VAL A 10 -3.58 1.92 -9.04
CA VAL A 10 -3.90 3.30 -9.40
C VAL A 10 -3.90 4.15 -8.13
N LEU A 11 -3.04 5.16 -8.10
CA LEU A 11 -2.83 6.05 -6.98
C LEU A 11 -3.22 7.46 -7.41
N VAL A 12 -4.26 8.01 -6.79
CA VAL A 12 -4.75 9.36 -7.11
C VAL A 12 -4.38 10.29 -5.98
N SER A 13 -3.77 11.40 -6.35
CA SER A 13 -3.50 12.53 -5.46
C SER A 13 -4.38 13.70 -5.85
N VAL A 14 -4.72 14.53 -4.86
CA VAL A 14 -5.40 15.81 -5.07
C VAL A 14 -4.58 16.93 -4.42
N LEU A 15 -4.78 18.16 -4.90
CA LEU A 15 -4.16 19.33 -4.28
C LEU A 15 -4.57 19.42 -2.80
N GLY A 16 -3.59 19.47 -1.90
CA GLY A 16 -3.82 19.48 -0.45
C GLY A 16 -4.05 18.12 0.20
N GLY A 17 -3.99 17.01 -0.55
CA GLY A 17 -3.90 15.64 -0.01
C GLY A 17 -5.18 15.04 0.59
N ALA A 18 -6.22 15.84 0.83
CA ALA A 18 -7.39 15.44 1.61
C ALA A 18 -8.26 14.33 0.98
N ALA A 19 -8.22 14.18 -0.35
CA ALA A 19 -8.95 13.15 -1.08
C ALA A 19 -8.00 12.21 -1.85
N ASN A 20 -6.77 12.04 -1.37
CA ASN A 20 -5.87 11.06 -1.95
C ASN A 20 -6.48 9.67 -1.81
N THR A 21 -6.41 8.89 -2.89
CA THR A 21 -6.81 7.49 -2.88
C THR A 21 -5.63 6.62 -3.26
N GLY A 22 -5.59 5.44 -2.66
CA GLY A 22 -4.59 4.43 -2.93
C GLY A 22 -5.20 3.12 -3.39
N THR A 23 -4.37 2.09 -3.34
CA THR A 23 -4.70 0.74 -3.77
C THR A 23 -4.38 -0.24 -2.66
N VAL A 24 -5.30 -1.14 -2.36
CA VAL A 24 -5.03 -2.33 -1.55
C VAL A 24 -4.49 -3.44 -2.45
N VAL A 25 -3.44 -4.13 -2.02
CA VAL A 25 -2.72 -5.13 -2.82
C VAL A 25 -2.60 -6.44 -2.07
N GLY A 26 -2.84 -7.58 -2.75
CA GLY A 26 -2.63 -8.90 -2.16
C GLY A 26 -2.84 -10.05 -3.14
N PHE A 27 -2.03 -11.11 -2.98
CA PHE A 27 -2.24 -12.41 -3.62
C PHE A 27 -2.43 -12.43 -5.15
N GLY A 28 -1.77 -11.53 -5.87
CA GLY A 28 -1.87 -11.44 -7.33
C GLY A 28 -3.08 -10.65 -7.81
N ASN A 29 -3.68 -9.83 -6.96
CA ASN A 29 -4.80 -8.96 -7.29
C ASN A 29 -4.71 -7.63 -6.49
N SER A 30 -5.50 -6.64 -6.90
CA SER A 30 -5.53 -5.32 -6.25
C SER A 30 -6.88 -4.62 -6.40
N PHE A 31 -7.13 -3.65 -5.53
CA PHE A 31 -8.35 -2.84 -5.53
C PHE A 31 -8.00 -1.37 -5.29
N ALA A 32 -8.22 -0.52 -6.30
CA ALA A 32 -7.88 0.90 -6.28
C ALA A 32 -9.05 1.78 -5.80
N GLY A 33 -8.78 3.07 -5.59
CA GLY A 33 -9.79 4.07 -5.22
C GLY A 33 -10.09 4.12 -3.72
N ILE A 34 -9.22 3.57 -2.88
CA ILE A 34 -9.42 3.54 -1.43
C ILE A 34 -8.91 4.85 -0.81
N GLY A 35 -9.82 5.66 -0.27
CA GLY A 35 -9.49 6.82 0.56
C GLY A 35 -9.41 6.46 2.04
N LEU A 36 -8.48 7.09 2.76
CA LEU A 36 -8.29 6.89 4.21
C LEU A 36 -9.02 7.95 5.06
N LEU A 37 -10.29 8.25 4.73
CA LEU A 37 -11.10 9.16 5.55
C LEU A 37 -11.28 8.56 6.95
N GLY A 38 -10.53 9.08 7.93
CA GLY A 38 -10.49 8.57 9.31
C GLY A 38 -9.32 7.61 9.62
N GLY A 39 -8.40 7.39 8.67
CA GLY A 39 -7.17 6.63 8.87
C GLY A 39 -7.28 5.12 8.77
N ASN A 40 -8.51 4.57 8.75
CA ASN A 40 -8.76 3.12 8.75
C ASN A 40 -9.28 2.62 7.39
N ILE A 41 -9.15 1.31 7.15
CA ILE A 41 -9.74 0.62 5.99
C ILE A 41 -10.77 -0.39 6.53
N THR A 42 -12.01 -0.32 6.04
CA THR A 42 -13.06 -1.29 6.39
C THR A 42 -13.37 -2.18 5.20
N LEU A 43 -13.22 -3.49 5.39
CA LEU A 43 -13.62 -4.48 4.38
C LEU A 43 -15.13 -4.71 4.46
N ALA A 44 -15.82 -4.62 3.32
CA ALA A 44 -17.25 -4.84 3.25
C ALA A 44 -17.69 -5.30 1.85
N PRO A 45 -18.74 -6.14 1.74
CA PRO A 45 -19.34 -6.46 0.45
C PRO A 45 -19.77 -5.20 -0.30
N GLY A 46 -19.50 -5.13 -1.61
CA GLY A 46 -19.79 -3.95 -2.42
C GLY A 46 -18.82 -2.76 -2.19
N SER A 47 -17.80 -2.93 -1.36
CA SER A 47 -16.71 -1.98 -1.12
C SER A 47 -15.36 -2.70 -1.26
N VAL A 48 -14.38 -2.38 -0.41
CA VAL A 48 -13.07 -3.04 -0.38
C VAL A 48 -13.25 -4.53 -0.11
N LEU A 49 -12.82 -5.36 -1.05
CA LEU A 49 -12.84 -6.82 -0.92
C LEU A 49 -11.71 -7.32 -0.01
N ASP A 50 -11.73 -8.60 0.36
CA ASP A 50 -10.75 -9.16 1.29
C ASP A 50 -9.42 -9.53 0.58
N PHE A 51 -8.42 -8.67 0.75
CA PHE A 51 -7.02 -8.91 0.35
C PHE A 51 -6.11 -9.16 1.56
N ALA A 52 -6.68 -9.34 2.75
CA ALA A 52 -5.90 -9.55 3.96
C ALA A 52 -5.44 -10.99 4.08
N PHE A 53 -4.31 -11.20 4.77
CA PHE A 53 -3.95 -12.53 5.27
C PHE A 53 -4.23 -12.63 6.77
N VAL A 54 -4.55 -13.83 7.26
CA VAL A 54 -4.74 -14.10 8.69
C VAL A 54 -3.46 -14.70 9.25
N ALA A 55 -2.91 -14.12 10.31
CA ALA A 55 -1.73 -14.62 10.99
C ALA A 55 -2.06 -15.97 11.68
N PRO A 56 -1.39 -17.08 11.32
CA PRO A 56 -1.70 -18.40 11.88
C PRO A 56 -1.19 -18.58 13.31
N ARG A 57 -0.30 -17.69 13.76
CA ARG A 57 0.32 -17.69 15.09
C ARG A 57 0.65 -16.27 15.51
N ALA A 58 0.93 -16.07 16.79
CA ALA A 58 1.54 -14.84 17.25
C ALA A 58 2.98 -14.71 16.72
N GLY A 59 3.40 -13.48 16.44
CA GLY A 59 4.72 -13.17 15.89
C GLY A 59 4.94 -11.68 15.73
N THR A 60 6.06 -11.33 15.09
CA THR A 60 6.43 -9.95 14.78
C THR A 60 6.69 -9.80 13.29
N ILE A 61 6.11 -8.76 12.68
CA ILE A 61 6.52 -8.33 11.36
C ILE A 61 7.79 -7.48 11.52
N THR A 62 8.89 -7.96 10.96
CA THR A 62 10.24 -7.38 11.16
C THR A 62 10.74 -6.56 9.98
N SER A 63 10.12 -6.70 8.80
CA SER A 63 10.40 -5.83 7.66
C SER A 63 9.27 -5.80 6.64
N LEU A 64 9.23 -4.72 5.87
CA LEU A 64 8.42 -4.53 4.67
C LEU A 64 9.33 -4.15 3.51
N ALA A 65 9.32 -4.94 2.43
CA ALA A 65 9.99 -4.64 1.18
C ALA A 65 8.95 -4.33 0.10
N GLY A 66 9.27 -3.41 -0.83
CA GLY A 66 8.36 -2.97 -1.87
C GLY A 66 9.06 -2.61 -3.17
N PHE A 67 8.35 -2.79 -4.27
CA PHE A 67 8.77 -2.44 -5.62
C PHE A 67 7.57 -1.91 -6.42
N PHE A 68 7.82 -0.87 -7.20
CA PHE A 68 6.87 -0.25 -8.11
C PHE A 68 7.47 -0.18 -9.51
N SER A 69 6.65 -0.42 -10.54
CA SER A 69 7.00 -0.21 -11.95
C SER A 69 5.87 0.46 -12.71
N ALA A 70 6.13 1.66 -13.22
CA ALA A 70 5.13 2.49 -13.89
C ALA A 70 4.64 1.89 -15.21
N THR A 71 3.32 1.94 -15.43
CA THR A 71 2.69 1.49 -16.68
C THR A 71 2.12 2.64 -17.51
N ALA A 72 2.19 3.86 -16.99
CA ALA A 72 1.80 5.08 -17.69
C ALA A 72 2.83 6.19 -17.45
N ALA A 73 3.01 7.07 -18.43
CA ALA A 73 3.88 8.22 -18.31
C ALA A 73 3.12 9.44 -17.78
N ILE A 74 3.74 10.21 -16.88
CA ILE A 74 3.18 11.44 -16.31
C ILE A 74 4.31 12.32 -15.78
N THR A 75 4.15 13.65 -15.87
CA THR A 75 5.03 14.60 -15.20
C THR A 75 4.32 15.17 -13.99
N LEU A 76 4.89 14.97 -12.80
CA LEU A 76 4.35 15.41 -11.51
C LEU A 76 4.77 16.84 -11.16
N GLY A 77 5.81 17.38 -11.83
CA GLY A 77 6.34 18.74 -11.63
C GLY A 77 7.09 18.93 -10.30
N THR A 78 6.90 18.04 -9.33
CA THR A 78 7.55 18.03 -8.02
C THR A 78 7.92 16.59 -7.63
N ALA A 79 8.97 16.45 -6.82
CA ALA A 79 9.40 15.15 -6.31
C ALA A 79 8.32 14.54 -5.40
N SER A 80 7.75 13.43 -5.83
CA SER A 80 6.70 12.68 -5.16
C SER A 80 7.15 11.24 -4.94
N THR A 81 6.60 10.57 -3.95
CA THR A 81 6.99 9.20 -3.57
C THR A 81 5.79 8.27 -3.63
N ILE A 82 6.08 6.99 -3.82
CA ILE A 82 5.14 5.90 -3.63
C ILE A 82 5.39 5.36 -2.22
N GLN A 83 4.31 5.10 -1.49
CA GLN A 83 4.37 4.66 -0.10
C GLN A 83 3.56 3.40 0.10
N LEU A 84 4.10 2.46 0.88
CA LEU A 84 3.43 1.23 1.28
C LEU A 84 3.24 1.26 2.79
N GLN A 85 2.05 0.92 3.26
CA GLN A 85 1.70 0.93 4.67
C GLN A 85 1.03 -0.40 5.05
N ILE A 86 1.48 -1.00 6.14
CA ILE A 86 0.84 -2.15 6.74
C ILE A 86 -0.36 -1.68 7.56
N PHE A 87 -1.44 -2.44 7.46
CA PHE A 87 -2.67 -2.26 8.20
C PHE A 87 -3.00 -3.57 8.92
N THR A 88 -3.44 -3.50 10.18
CA THR A 88 -3.81 -4.69 10.96
C THR A 88 -5.21 -4.58 11.56
N ALA A 89 -5.84 -5.73 11.80
CA ALA A 89 -7.11 -5.84 12.49
C ALA A 89 -7.08 -7.05 13.46
N PRO A 90 -7.73 -6.96 14.64
CA PRO A 90 -7.84 -8.08 15.55
C PRO A 90 -8.73 -9.20 14.98
N PRO A 91 -8.75 -10.39 15.59
CA PRO A 91 -9.62 -11.47 15.16
C PRO A 91 -11.09 -11.03 15.20
N ALA A 92 -11.88 -11.46 14.21
CA ALA A 92 -13.30 -11.09 14.04
C ALA A 92 -13.59 -9.60 13.73
N SER A 93 -12.58 -8.79 13.40
CA SER A 93 -12.77 -7.42 12.86
C SER A 93 -12.51 -7.35 11.35
N ASN A 94 -13.27 -6.49 10.67
CA ASN A 94 -13.01 -6.07 9.28
C ASN A 94 -12.51 -4.63 9.20
N VAL A 95 -12.26 -3.98 10.34
CA VAL A 95 -11.74 -2.61 10.42
C VAL A 95 -10.25 -2.68 10.71
N PHE A 96 -9.45 -2.24 9.75
CA PHE A 96 -8.00 -2.23 9.82
C PHE A 96 -7.47 -0.84 10.13
N SER A 97 -6.49 -0.77 11.01
CA SER A 97 -5.79 0.48 11.37
C SER A 97 -4.32 0.42 10.91
N PRO A 98 -3.66 1.55 10.62
CA PRO A 98 -2.26 1.57 10.23
C PRO A 98 -1.38 0.99 11.35
N ALA A 99 -0.35 0.23 10.97
CA ALA A 99 0.60 -0.36 11.89
C ALA A 99 2.03 -0.21 11.37
N GLY A 100 2.97 0.16 12.24
CA GLY A 100 4.37 0.35 11.88
C GLY A 100 4.63 1.64 11.10
N VAL A 101 5.79 1.71 10.46
CA VAL A 101 6.24 2.90 9.73
C VAL A 101 5.95 2.72 8.23
N PRO A 102 5.42 3.73 7.52
CA PRO A 102 5.25 3.61 6.07
C PRO A 102 6.61 3.39 5.39
N LEU A 103 6.69 2.40 4.49
CA LEU A 103 7.80 2.25 3.56
C LEU A 103 7.66 3.31 2.46
N VAL A 104 8.62 4.23 2.39
CA VAL A 104 8.73 5.20 1.30
C VAL A 104 9.68 4.66 0.24
N LEU A 105 9.19 4.46 -0.98
CA LEU A 105 10.02 3.96 -2.08
C LEU A 105 10.95 5.05 -2.61
N SER A 106 12.14 4.62 -3.05
CA SER A 106 13.16 5.46 -3.65
C SER A 106 13.50 4.98 -5.07
N PRO A 107 13.88 5.87 -6.00
CA PRO A 107 13.97 7.32 -5.85
C PRO A 107 12.59 8.00 -5.79
N ALA A 108 12.55 9.24 -5.33
CA ALA A 108 11.39 10.09 -5.54
C ALA A 108 11.19 10.35 -7.05
N LEU A 109 9.94 10.34 -7.49
CA LEU A 109 9.51 10.46 -8.87
C LEU A 109 9.08 11.90 -9.16
N ASN A 110 9.56 12.46 -10.27
CA ASN A 110 9.11 13.76 -10.77
C ASN A 110 8.60 13.61 -12.20
N VAL A 111 9.44 13.07 -13.08
CA VAL A 111 9.04 12.64 -14.42
C VAL A 111 8.95 11.12 -14.40
N ILE A 112 7.78 10.58 -14.71
CA ILE A 112 7.51 9.15 -14.81
C ILE A 112 7.36 8.81 -16.29
N ASN A 113 8.19 7.87 -16.75
CA ASN A 113 8.02 7.18 -18.03
C ASN A 113 7.47 5.78 -17.78
N ILE A 114 6.97 5.12 -18.83
CA ILE A 114 6.66 3.69 -18.74
C ILE A 114 7.95 2.93 -18.38
N GLY A 115 7.86 2.06 -17.39
CA GLY A 115 9.01 1.32 -16.86
C GLY A 115 9.87 2.10 -15.86
N THR A 116 9.49 3.33 -15.47
CA THR A 116 10.11 3.99 -14.29
C THR A 116 9.84 3.15 -13.04
N VAL A 117 10.88 2.91 -12.25
CA VAL A 117 10.81 2.05 -11.06
C VAL A 117 11.17 2.80 -9.78
N ALA A 118 10.63 2.34 -8.66
CA ALA A 118 11.04 2.72 -7.32
C ALA A 118 10.97 1.50 -6.40
N SER A 119 11.87 1.41 -5.42
CA SER A 119 11.92 0.29 -4.47
C SER A 119 12.48 0.71 -3.12
N GLY A 120 12.33 -0.19 -2.14
CA GLY A 120 12.88 0.01 -0.81
C GLY A 120 12.55 -1.13 0.14
N ILE A 121 13.19 -1.08 1.31
CA ILE A 121 12.94 -1.98 2.44
C ILE A 121 12.90 -1.12 3.69
N GLN A 122 11.91 -1.36 4.54
CA GLN A 122 11.69 -0.72 5.82
C GLN A 122 11.77 -1.77 6.92
N VAL A 123 12.52 -1.46 7.98
CA VAL A 123 12.52 -2.28 9.20
C VAL A 123 11.24 -2.01 9.98
N GLU A 124 10.62 -3.08 10.46
CA GLU A 124 9.39 -3.03 11.24
C GLU A 124 9.55 -3.66 12.62
N ASN A 125 8.62 -3.33 13.51
CA ASN A 125 8.47 -3.98 14.81
C ASN A 125 6.98 -4.05 15.18
N ILE A 126 6.19 -4.70 14.33
CA ILE A 126 4.72 -4.79 14.50
C ILE A 126 4.40 -6.15 15.10
N SER A 127 3.96 -6.17 16.36
CA SER A 127 3.43 -7.38 16.99
C SER A 127 2.06 -7.74 16.42
N VAL A 128 1.86 -9.00 16.07
CA VAL A 128 0.56 -9.54 15.66
C VAL A 128 0.26 -10.82 16.44
N GLY A 129 -0.98 -10.95 16.89
CA GLY A 129 -1.51 -12.14 17.55
C GLY A 129 -1.94 -13.23 16.56
N ALA A 130 -2.18 -14.43 17.06
CA ALA A 130 -2.82 -15.47 16.27
C ALA A 130 -4.26 -15.05 15.91
N GLY A 131 -4.60 -15.13 14.62
CA GLY A 131 -5.89 -14.69 14.09
C GLY A 131 -5.97 -13.22 13.69
N ASP A 132 -4.95 -12.40 14.00
CA ASP A 132 -4.89 -11.03 13.50
C ASP A 132 -4.83 -11.04 11.98
N LYS A 133 -5.50 -10.06 11.36
CA LYS A 133 -5.49 -9.88 9.91
C LYS A 133 -4.48 -8.80 9.55
N VAL A 134 -3.82 -8.95 8.41
CA VAL A 134 -2.85 -7.99 7.90
C VAL A 134 -3.17 -7.66 6.45
N LEU A 135 -3.16 -6.37 6.12
CA LEU A 135 -3.48 -5.81 4.83
C LEU A 135 -2.35 -4.87 4.39
N LEU A 136 -2.10 -4.77 3.08
CA LEU A 136 -1.14 -3.85 2.51
C LEU A 136 -1.84 -2.78 1.67
N PHE A 137 -1.55 -1.52 1.97
CA PHE A 137 -2.05 -0.37 1.26
C PHE A 137 -0.92 0.40 0.59
N VAL A 138 -1.14 0.83 -0.64
CA VAL A 138 -0.20 1.58 -1.47
C VAL A 138 -0.79 2.94 -1.80
N SER A 139 -0.02 4.01 -1.66
CA SER A 139 -0.45 5.38 -1.95
C SER A 139 0.68 6.22 -2.52
N THR A 140 0.36 7.47 -2.89
CA THR A 140 1.34 8.48 -3.29
C THR A 140 1.12 9.76 -2.50
N ASN A 141 2.21 10.47 -2.20
CA ASN A 141 2.17 11.78 -1.56
C ASN A 141 2.35 12.95 -2.55
N ALA A 142 2.02 12.73 -3.84
CA ALA A 142 2.15 13.79 -4.82
C ALA A 142 1.34 15.03 -4.40
N ALA A 143 1.97 16.20 -4.50
CA ALA A 143 1.42 17.47 -4.01
C ALA A 143 0.40 18.11 -4.97
N ILE A 144 0.28 17.57 -6.17
CA ILE A 144 -0.62 18.03 -7.23
C ILE A 144 -1.77 17.04 -7.43
N VAL A 145 -2.74 17.41 -8.27
CA VAL A 145 -3.71 16.43 -8.78
C VAL A 145 -3.01 15.55 -9.82
N ALA A 146 -2.77 14.29 -9.48
CA ALA A 146 -2.12 13.33 -10.38
C ALA A 146 -2.63 11.91 -10.18
N THR A 147 -2.64 11.15 -11.27
CA THR A 147 -2.91 9.71 -11.28
C THR A 147 -1.63 8.98 -11.66
N VAL A 148 -1.07 8.24 -10.71
CA VAL A 148 0.10 7.38 -10.93
C VAL A 148 -0.37 5.94 -11.05
N ALA A 149 0.01 5.27 -12.14
CA ALA A 149 -0.35 3.88 -12.42
C ALA A 149 0.88 3.00 -12.61
N GLY A 150 0.90 1.84 -11.96
CA GLY A 150 1.98 0.87 -12.12
C GLY A 150 1.79 -0.43 -11.35
N PHE A 151 2.57 -1.45 -11.71
CA PHE A 151 2.60 -2.71 -10.96
C PHE A 151 3.26 -2.52 -9.61
N VAL A 152 2.72 -3.18 -8.58
CA VAL A 152 3.29 -3.20 -7.23
C VAL A 152 3.50 -4.65 -6.80
N SER A 153 4.69 -4.94 -6.30
CA SER A 153 5.00 -6.16 -5.55
C SER A 153 5.65 -5.80 -4.22
N ALA A 154 5.37 -6.60 -3.20
CA ALA A 154 5.90 -6.37 -1.87
C ALA A 154 6.02 -7.68 -1.09
N GLY A 155 6.71 -7.62 0.03
CA GLY A 155 6.82 -8.74 0.94
C GLY A 155 7.07 -8.26 2.36
N ILE A 156 6.55 -9.01 3.32
CA ILE A 156 6.90 -8.83 4.73
C ILE A 156 7.65 -10.05 5.27
N THR A 157 8.56 -9.82 6.22
CA THR A 157 9.09 -10.90 7.07
C THR A 157 8.19 -11.04 8.30
N PHE A 158 7.85 -12.28 8.67
CA PHE A 158 6.97 -12.58 9.79
C PHE A 158 7.57 -13.68 10.65
N ASP A 159 8.09 -13.30 11.81
CA ASP A 159 8.91 -14.12 12.71
C ASP A 159 8.15 -14.51 13.99
#